data_AF-A0A839P821-F1
#
_entry.id   AF-A0A839P821-F1
#
_cell.length_a   1.000
_cell.length_b   1.000
_cell.length_c   1.000
_cell.angle_alpha   90.00
_cell.angle_beta   90.00
_cell.angle_gamma   90.00
#
_symmetry.space_group_name_H-M   'P 1'
#
loop_
_entity.id
_entity.type
_entity.pdbx_description
1 polymer ?
#
loop_
_entity_poly.entity_id
_entity_poly.type
_entity_poly.pdbx_seq_one_letter_code
_entity_poly.pdbx_strand_id
1 'polypeptide(L)'
;MPVLTINIAPPLSNVSGGTKTTTGHIWFELEDGGDIQSYGFAPAQHGSLVGPGKVWETDREYYLEKSYSKSIYISGTDAAKLGYFAENPDFYGFDTTYRGVGFGEGGPANNCITFVFSALKQILPGIGNYAGEILPVSNDSTKLQSILKEIEIKNAVDNIPDGTPSNVASIASSGFFSCFASGTLISISDGSKKEIQSIKPGDEVLAFRHGEGEASQKLHAKKVVRIFHGITNVLLNLRGLTCTPGHVFLTSDIAGNESQSFATIASILRMDGTIITEDGENIRARTGAKLGTEDDAKVRVIFHDASRGGMRGKERHAIVRAGIPMPAMSLVSGTVSSLQQTLSEHLINHQIIVTQDGSLCSDDGKYYAACNWPEGSTPFDTHEARNWIIEVDGNSYTPSWIDNLVEESEQDLYVVDSLLVAS
;
A
#
# COMPACT_ATOMS: atom_id res chain seq x y z
N MET A 1 6.70 4.75 19.71
CA MET A 1 7.40 3.93 18.70
C MET A 1 8.61 4.70 18.28
N PRO A 2 9.81 4.11 18.42
CA PRO A 2 11.03 4.80 18.08
C PRO A 2 11.11 5.19 16.60
N VAL A 3 11.87 6.23 16.31
CA VAL A 3 12.14 6.75 14.97
C VAL A 3 13.63 6.64 14.69
N LEU A 4 13.96 6.09 13.52
CA LEU A 4 15.30 6.17 12.96
C LEU A 4 15.34 7.29 11.93
N THR A 5 16.25 8.24 12.09
CA THR A 5 16.51 9.28 11.08
C THR A 5 17.91 9.14 10.53
N ILE A 6 18.06 9.02 9.20
CA ILE A 6 19.36 9.10 8.52
C ILE A 6 19.58 10.52 8.01
N ASN A 7 20.72 11.10 8.33
CA ASN A 7 21.09 12.46 7.95
C ASN A 7 22.38 12.46 7.14
N ILE A 8 22.45 13.29 6.11
CA ILE A 8 23.67 13.52 5.31
C ILE A 8 23.93 15.02 5.24
N ALA A 9 25.14 15.42 5.63
CA ALA A 9 25.67 16.76 5.43
C ALA A 9 26.56 16.77 4.18
N PRO A 10 26.39 17.72 3.25
CA PRO A 10 27.23 17.80 2.06
C PRO A 10 28.67 18.24 2.37
N PRO A 11 29.61 18.06 1.44
CA PRO A 11 30.92 18.72 1.51
C PRO A 11 30.78 20.24 1.70
N LEU A 12 31.72 20.86 2.41
CA LEU A 12 31.76 22.30 2.69
C LEU A 12 30.59 22.83 3.54
N SER A 13 29.87 21.92 4.22
CA SER A 13 28.80 22.27 5.16
C SER A 13 29.33 23.09 6.32
N ASN A 14 28.52 24.03 6.79
CA ASN A 14 28.83 24.76 8.02
C ASN A 14 28.65 23.84 9.25
N VAL A 15 29.62 23.88 10.17
CA VAL A 15 29.54 23.16 11.45
C VAL A 15 29.61 24.11 12.63
N SER A 16 29.13 23.66 13.79
CA SER A 16 29.26 24.41 15.03
C SER A 16 30.75 24.63 15.35
N GLY A 17 31.14 25.89 15.58
CA GLY A 17 32.54 26.30 15.67
C GLY A 17 33.09 27.05 14.44
N GLY A 18 32.29 27.21 13.37
CA GLY A 18 32.57 28.15 12.27
C GLY A 18 33.54 27.64 11.19
N THR A 19 33.95 26.38 11.25
CA THR A 19 34.69 25.72 10.18
C THR A 19 33.73 25.07 9.17
N LYS A 20 34.29 24.53 8.08
CA LYS A 20 33.54 23.79 7.06
C LYS A 20 34.01 22.35 6.97
N THR A 21 33.09 21.43 6.68
CA THR A 21 33.42 20.02 6.41
C THR A 21 34.20 19.90 5.10
N THR A 22 35.08 18.89 4.98
CA THR A 22 35.82 18.65 3.73
C THR A 22 35.09 17.69 2.80
N THR A 23 34.58 16.58 3.33
CA THR A 23 34.01 15.47 2.55
C THR A 23 32.51 15.25 2.78
N GLY A 24 31.88 16.04 3.65
CA GLY A 24 30.54 15.77 4.15
C GLY A 24 30.53 14.70 5.25
N HIS A 25 29.34 14.31 5.70
CA HIS A 25 29.16 13.34 6.78
C HIS A 25 27.80 12.65 6.69
N ILE A 26 27.71 11.42 7.20
CA ILE A 26 26.43 10.69 7.35
C ILE A 26 26.35 10.14 8.78
N TRP A 27 25.19 10.26 9.40
CA TRP A 27 24.93 9.77 10.75
C TRP A 27 23.47 9.34 10.86
N PHE A 28 23.14 8.63 11.93
CA PHE A 28 21.76 8.34 12.26
C PHE A 28 21.38 8.91 13.62
N GLU A 29 20.09 9.18 13.78
CA GLU A 29 19.49 9.62 15.04
C GLU A 29 18.40 8.62 15.43
N LEU A 30 18.33 8.30 16.72
CA LEU A 30 17.26 7.50 17.33
C LEU A 30 16.43 8.42 18.21
N GLU A 31 15.13 8.48 17.96
CA GLU A 31 14.17 9.19 18.79
C GLU A 31 13.22 8.19 19.45
N ASP A 32 13.08 8.23 20.78
CA ASP A 32 12.02 7.52 21.50
C ASP A 32 11.47 8.40 22.62
N GLY A 33 10.14 8.56 22.69
CA GLY A 33 9.50 9.38 23.71
C GLY A 33 9.87 10.87 23.72
N GLY A 34 10.51 11.38 22.65
CA GLY A 34 11.02 12.75 22.55
C GLY A 34 12.49 12.91 22.94
N ASP A 35 13.12 11.86 23.47
CA ASP A 35 14.56 11.81 23.67
C ASP A 35 15.24 11.43 22.35
N ILE A 36 16.17 12.26 21.89
CA ILE A 36 16.85 12.06 20.61
C ILE A 36 18.34 11.89 20.84
N GLN A 37 18.86 10.75 20.40
CA GLN A 37 20.27 10.41 20.45
C GLN A 37 20.83 10.42 19.03
N SER A 38 22.00 11.05 18.84
CA SER A 38 22.69 11.10 17.56
C SER A 38 23.86 10.12 17.58
N TYR A 39 24.16 9.49 16.44
CA TYR A 39 25.30 8.56 16.32
C TYR A 39 25.93 8.66 14.93
N GLY A 40 27.15 9.16 14.87
CA GLY A 40 28.00 9.06 13.68
C GLY A 40 29.44 8.73 14.03
N PHE A 41 30.22 8.35 13.03
CA PHE A 41 31.59 7.86 13.25
C PHE A 41 32.61 8.70 12.51
N ALA A 42 33.59 9.22 13.25
CA ALA A 42 34.62 10.11 12.73
C ALA A 42 35.96 9.86 13.45
N PRO A 43 37.08 10.45 13.01
CA PRO A 43 38.33 10.37 13.74
C PRO A 43 38.17 10.91 15.17
N ALA A 44 38.84 10.29 16.15
CA ALA A 44 38.93 10.83 17.50
C ALA A 44 39.64 12.21 17.52
N GLN A 45 40.63 12.38 16.62
CA GLN A 45 41.30 13.66 16.37
C GLN A 45 40.79 14.26 15.06
N HIS A 46 40.11 15.40 15.15
CA HIS A 46 39.52 16.07 13.99
C HIS A 46 40.55 16.33 12.88
N GLY A 47 40.18 16.01 11.64
CA GLY A 47 41.03 16.20 10.45
C GLY A 47 41.99 15.05 10.14
N SER A 48 42.11 14.04 11.00
CA SER A 48 42.95 12.87 10.73
C SER A 48 42.32 11.95 9.67
N LEU A 49 43.10 11.55 8.66
CA LEU A 49 42.63 10.65 7.59
C LEU A 49 42.65 9.17 7.99
N VAL A 50 43.53 8.81 8.94
CA VAL A 50 43.67 7.46 9.49
C VAL A 50 44.01 7.58 10.98
N GLY A 51 43.39 6.77 11.83
CA GLY A 51 43.69 6.73 13.26
C GLY A 51 42.57 6.12 14.09
N PRO A 52 42.62 6.24 15.43
CA PRO A 52 41.51 5.85 16.28
C PRO A 52 40.24 6.58 15.86
N GLY A 53 39.18 5.83 15.60
CA GLY A 53 37.86 6.36 15.36
C GLY A 53 37.09 6.55 16.66
N LYS A 54 36.03 7.33 16.60
CA LYS A 54 35.13 7.60 17.72
C LYS A 54 33.70 7.74 17.19
N VAL A 55 32.75 7.17 17.93
CA VAL A 55 31.33 7.45 17.76
C VAL A 55 31.02 8.77 18.46
N TRP A 56 30.43 9.71 17.72
CA TRP A 56 30.08 11.04 18.17
C TRP A 56 28.56 11.13 18.38
N GLU A 57 28.19 11.56 19.58
CA GLU A 57 26.79 11.74 20.00
C GLU A 57 26.26 13.15 19.73
N THR A 58 27.10 14.00 19.12
CA THR A 58 26.86 15.44 18.96
C THR A 58 26.71 15.86 17.51
N ASP A 59 26.60 14.90 16.57
CA ASP A 59 26.55 15.21 15.13
C ASP A 59 25.30 16.04 14.78
N ARG A 60 24.19 15.83 15.49
CA ARG A 60 22.98 16.64 15.39
C ARG A 60 23.23 18.14 15.60
N GLU A 61 23.94 18.51 16.67
CA GLU A 61 24.25 19.92 16.98
C GLU A 61 25.47 20.42 16.21
N TYR A 62 26.35 19.51 15.79
CA TYR A 62 27.59 19.86 15.09
C TYR A 62 27.34 20.22 13.63
N TYR A 63 26.56 19.43 12.88
CA TYR A 63 26.29 19.70 11.46
C TYR A 63 25.03 20.56 11.29
N LEU A 64 25.23 21.83 10.92
CA LEU A 64 24.16 22.82 10.82
C LEU A 64 23.36 22.71 9.50
N GLU A 65 23.92 22.02 8.51
CA GLU A 65 23.37 21.87 7.17
C GLU A 65 23.22 20.39 6.82
N LYS A 66 22.06 20.03 6.26
CA LYS A 66 21.72 18.68 5.82
C LYS A 66 21.28 18.75 4.35
N SER A 67 21.90 17.97 3.48
CA SER A 67 21.42 17.79 2.10
C SER A 67 20.36 16.69 2.01
N TYR A 68 20.36 15.78 2.98
CA TYR A 68 19.37 14.71 3.10
C TYR A 68 19.04 14.47 4.56
N SER A 69 17.77 14.25 4.84
CA SER A 69 17.28 13.78 6.14
C SER A 69 16.01 12.97 5.90
N LYS A 70 16.01 11.70 6.29
CA LYS A 70 14.84 10.83 6.17
C LYS A 70 14.62 10.05 7.45
N SER A 71 13.38 10.10 7.95
CA SER A 71 12.93 9.41 9.14
C SER A 71 12.02 8.24 8.79
N ILE A 72 12.20 7.10 9.47
CA ILE A 72 11.32 5.93 9.39
C ILE A 72 10.99 5.40 10.78
N TYR A 73 9.87 4.71 10.92
CA TYR A 73 9.51 4.02 12.16
C TYR A 73 10.24 2.70 12.28
N ILE A 74 10.72 2.41 13.48
CA ILE A 74 11.34 1.13 13.80
C ILE A 74 10.74 0.57 15.10
N SER A 75 10.81 -0.74 15.27
CA SER A 75 10.39 -1.40 16.52
C SER A 75 11.30 -1.00 17.69
N GLY A 76 10.79 -1.13 18.91
CA GLY A 76 11.60 -0.95 20.13
C GLY A 76 12.85 -1.84 20.15
N THR A 77 12.73 -3.06 19.66
CA THR A 77 13.84 -4.01 19.55
C THR A 77 14.89 -3.55 18.52
N ASP A 78 14.47 -3.07 17.35
CA ASP A 78 15.40 -2.58 16.34
C ASP A 78 16.10 -1.29 16.82
N ALA A 79 15.38 -0.40 17.51
CA ALA A 79 15.98 0.79 18.12
C ALA A 79 17.02 0.43 19.17
N ALA A 80 16.72 -0.52 20.06
CA ALA A 80 17.66 -1.01 21.06
C ALA A 80 18.91 -1.65 20.43
N LYS A 81 18.75 -2.41 19.33
CA LYS A 81 19.89 -2.97 18.59
C LYS A 81 20.78 -1.90 17.97
N LEU A 82 20.18 -0.87 17.37
CA LEU A 82 20.93 0.23 16.78
C LEU A 82 21.68 1.05 17.84
N GLY A 83 21.03 1.35 18.97
CA GLY A 83 21.67 2.04 20.09
C GLY A 83 22.84 1.23 20.67
N TYR A 84 22.61 -0.06 20.94
CA TYR A 84 23.65 -0.93 21.48
C TYR A 84 24.83 -1.13 20.49
N PHE A 85 24.56 -1.20 19.19
CA PHE A 85 25.61 -1.16 18.16
C PHE A 85 26.41 0.14 18.22
N ALA A 86 25.75 1.28 18.34
CA ALA A 86 26.44 2.57 18.36
C ALA A 86 27.33 2.75 19.60
N GLU A 87 26.88 2.25 20.75
CA GLU A 87 27.65 2.28 22.00
C GLU A 87 28.78 1.24 22.02
N ASN A 88 28.59 0.09 21.37
CA ASN A 88 29.50 -1.06 21.41
C ASN A 88 29.78 -1.63 20.00
N PRO A 89 30.33 -0.85 19.06
CA PRO A 89 30.43 -1.29 17.66
C PRO A 89 31.41 -2.46 17.47
N ASP A 90 32.47 -2.53 18.26
CA ASP A 90 33.46 -3.61 18.27
C ASP A 90 32.86 -4.96 18.69
N PHE A 91 31.88 -4.96 19.60
CA PHE A 91 31.11 -6.15 19.96
C PHE A 91 30.42 -6.78 18.74
N TYR A 92 29.99 -5.96 17.78
CA TYR A 92 29.40 -6.38 16.50
C TYR A 92 30.44 -6.63 15.40
N GLY A 93 31.72 -6.64 15.74
CA GLY A 93 32.82 -6.84 14.79
C GLY A 93 33.09 -5.64 13.90
N PHE A 94 32.58 -4.45 14.23
CA PHE A 94 32.94 -3.22 13.53
C PHE A 94 34.35 -2.78 13.96
N ASP A 95 35.22 -2.51 12.98
CA ASP A 95 36.55 -1.97 13.24
C ASP A 95 36.42 -0.54 13.77
N THR A 96 36.99 -0.22 14.93
CA THR A 96 36.93 1.14 15.50
C THR A 96 38.07 2.03 15.02
N THR A 97 38.89 1.56 14.08
CA THR A 97 39.93 2.36 13.41
C THR A 97 39.34 3.14 12.26
N TYR A 98 39.35 4.47 12.35
CA TYR A 98 38.88 5.33 11.26
C TYR A 98 39.86 5.33 10.08
N ARG A 99 39.32 5.15 8.87
CA ARG A 99 40.00 5.26 7.57
C ARG A 99 39.09 6.00 6.60
N GLY A 100 39.37 7.30 6.38
CA GLY A 100 38.49 8.20 5.63
C GLY A 100 38.25 7.78 4.17
N VAL A 101 39.29 7.25 3.52
CA VAL A 101 39.21 6.62 2.19
C VAL A 101 39.99 5.31 2.21
N GLY A 102 39.63 4.38 1.31
CA GLY A 102 40.36 3.12 1.17
C GLY A 102 41.76 3.40 0.62
N PHE A 103 42.80 3.09 1.40
CA PHE A 103 44.19 3.26 1.02
C PHE A 103 44.88 1.89 0.94
N GLY A 104 44.91 1.27 -0.24
CA GLY A 104 45.75 0.09 -0.54
C GLY A 104 45.97 -0.89 0.63
N GLU A 105 47.23 -1.06 1.05
CA GLU A 105 47.67 -1.98 2.12
C GLU A 105 47.04 -1.72 3.51
N GLY A 106 46.35 -0.60 3.71
CA GLY A 106 45.64 -0.24 4.94
C GLY A 106 44.20 -0.78 5.05
N GLY A 107 43.73 -1.54 4.06
CA GLY A 107 42.41 -2.14 4.04
C GLY A 107 41.30 -1.22 3.49
N PRO A 108 40.04 -1.70 3.44
CA PRO A 108 38.91 -0.93 2.94
C PRO A 108 38.65 0.31 3.82
N ALA A 109 37.95 1.29 3.24
CA ALA A 109 37.47 2.46 3.97
C ALA A 109 36.69 2.03 5.21
N ASN A 110 36.83 2.79 6.30
CA ASN A 110 36.08 2.59 7.51
C ASN A 110 35.77 3.93 8.16
N ASN A 111 34.60 4.47 7.86
CA ASN A 111 34.26 5.86 8.08
C ASN A 111 32.76 5.99 8.45
N CYS A 112 32.22 7.21 8.43
CA CYS A 112 30.83 7.48 8.77
C CYS A 112 29.83 6.67 7.93
N ILE A 113 30.15 6.41 6.66
CA ILE A 113 29.29 5.68 5.74
C ILE A 113 29.24 4.20 6.13
N THR A 114 30.41 3.55 6.26
CA THR A 114 30.46 2.14 6.64
C THR A 114 29.83 1.91 8.00
N PHE A 115 30.00 2.84 8.95
CA PHE A 115 29.35 2.77 10.26
C PHE A 115 27.82 2.74 10.16
N VAL A 116 27.21 3.67 9.41
CA VAL A 116 25.75 3.74 9.26
C VAL A 116 25.21 2.48 8.58
N PHE A 117 25.85 1.99 7.51
CA PHE A 117 25.38 0.76 6.85
C PHE A 117 25.63 -0.50 7.71
N SER A 118 26.71 -0.54 8.50
CA SER A 118 26.93 -1.60 9.50
C SER A 118 25.86 -1.60 10.59
N ALA A 119 25.38 -0.43 11.01
CA ALA A 119 24.26 -0.29 11.94
C ALA A 119 22.95 -0.80 11.30
N LEU A 120 22.61 -0.32 10.10
CA LEU A 120 21.40 -0.76 9.37
C LEU A 120 21.39 -2.28 9.14
N LYS A 121 22.54 -2.90 8.89
CA LYS A 121 22.69 -4.36 8.75
C LYS A 121 22.30 -5.13 10.01
N GLN A 122 22.39 -4.54 11.20
CA GLN A 122 21.98 -5.20 12.45
C GLN A 122 20.47 -5.43 12.54
N ILE A 123 19.69 -4.55 11.91
CA ILE A 123 18.22 -4.61 11.90
C ILE A 123 17.65 -5.13 10.58
N LEU A 124 18.47 -5.10 9.52
CA LEU A 124 18.16 -5.68 8.22
C LEU A 124 19.37 -6.44 7.65
N PRO A 125 19.61 -7.70 8.06
CA PRO A 125 20.73 -8.50 7.57
C PRO A 125 20.73 -8.74 6.05
N GLY A 126 19.56 -8.60 5.40
CA GLY A 126 19.35 -8.78 3.95
C GLY A 126 20.09 -7.77 3.06
N ILE A 127 20.63 -6.68 3.62
CA ILE A 127 21.44 -5.68 2.90
C ILE A 127 22.72 -6.29 2.31
N GLY A 128 23.17 -7.45 2.82
CA GLY A 128 24.34 -8.17 2.31
C GLY A 128 25.66 -7.48 2.64
N ASN A 129 26.53 -7.31 1.63
CA ASN A 129 27.86 -6.69 1.78
C ASN A 129 27.88 -5.23 1.29
N TYR A 130 26.73 -4.60 1.08
CA TYR A 130 26.67 -3.19 0.73
C TYR A 130 27.15 -2.33 1.90
N ALA A 131 28.16 -1.49 1.66
CA ALA A 131 28.80 -0.64 2.66
C ALA A 131 28.57 0.86 2.40
N GLY A 132 27.68 1.19 1.46
CA GLY A 132 27.42 2.54 0.96
C GLY A 132 28.33 2.97 -0.19
N GLU A 133 28.01 4.11 -0.78
CA GLU A 133 28.84 4.80 -1.77
C GLU A 133 30.02 5.52 -1.11
N ILE A 134 31.06 5.83 -1.88
CA ILE A 134 32.31 6.42 -1.36
C ILE A 134 32.10 7.79 -0.71
N LEU A 135 31.18 8.60 -1.23
CA LEU A 135 30.90 9.94 -0.72
C LEU A 135 29.56 9.96 0.05
N PRO A 136 29.48 10.67 1.19
CA PRO A 136 28.24 10.76 1.96
C PRO A 136 27.04 11.21 1.12
N VAL A 137 27.19 12.27 0.32
CA VAL A 137 26.12 12.79 -0.54
C VAL A 137 25.65 11.82 -1.61
N SER A 138 26.48 10.88 -2.04
CA SER A 138 26.08 9.84 -3.01
C SER A 138 25.20 8.76 -2.38
N ASN A 139 25.05 8.76 -1.05
CA ASN A 139 24.20 7.82 -0.33
C ASN A 139 22.75 8.32 -0.16
N ASP A 140 22.36 9.48 -0.71
CA ASP A 140 20.94 9.86 -0.85
C ASP A 140 20.20 9.07 -1.95
N SER A 141 20.89 8.09 -2.54
CA SER A 141 20.49 7.27 -3.69
C SER A 141 19.26 6.39 -3.45
N THR A 142 18.72 5.87 -4.55
CA THR A 142 17.66 4.85 -4.59
C THR A 142 17.98 3.65 -3.69
N LYS A 143 19.26 3.29 -3.51
CA LYS A 143 19.64 2.13 -2.69
C LYS A 143 19.43 2.38 -1.19
N LEU A 144 19.90 3.49 -0.63
CA LEU A 144 19.60 3.82 0.78
C LEU A 144 18.09 3.93 0.99
N GLN A 145 17.39 4.57 0.06
CA GLN A 145 15.93 4.69 0.14
C GLN A 145 15.23 3.33 0.14
N SER A 146 15.70 2.37 -0.68
CA SER A 146 15.18 0.99 -0.69
C SER A 146 15.43 0.25 0.62
N ILE A 147 16.60 0.45 1.24
CA ILE A 147 16.96 -0.16 2.52
C ILE A 147 16.06 0.38 3.64
N LEU A 148 15.88 1.70 3.69
CA LEU A 148 15.00 2.32 4.67
C LEU A 148 13.54 1.89 4.47
N LYS A 149 13.11 1.74 3.21
CA LYS A 149 11.78 1.20 2.88
C LYS A 149 11.63 -0.25 3.37
N GLU A 150 12.61 -1.11 3.14
CA GLU A 150 12.58 -2.51 3.59
C GLU A 150 12.54 -2.63 5.13
N ILE A 151 13.28 -1.78 5.84
CA ILE A 151 13.22 -1.70 7.31
C ILE A 151 11.84 -1.25 7.79
N GLU A 152 11.25 -0.26 7.13
CA GLU A 152 9.92 0.25 7.47
C GLU A 152 8.83 -0.81 7.23
N ILE A 153 8.93 -1.57 6.13
CA ILE A 153 8.05 -2.70 5.83
C ILE A 153 8.19 -3.80 6.89
N LYS A 154 9.43 -4.23 7.19
CA LYS A 154 9.69 -5.23 8.23
C LYS A 154 9.05 -4.82 9.56
N ASN A 155 9.25 -3.57 9.97
CA ASN A 155 8.71 -3.09 11.25
C ASN A 155 7.19 -2.91 11.24
N ALA A 156 6.57 -2.61 10.10
CA ALA A 156 5.11 -2.59 9.99
C ALA A 156 4.52 -4.00 10.19
N VAL A 157 5.20 -5.05 9.72
CA VAL A 157 4.79 -6.46 9.93
C VAL A 157 4.95 -6.88 11.39
N ASP A 158 6.08 -6.54 12.01
CA ASP A 158 6.41 -6.97 13.38
C ASP A 158 5.49 -6.33 14.46
N ASN A 159 4.84 -5.20 14.15
CA ASN A 159 3.94 -4.49 15.09
C ASN A 159 2.46 -4.87 14.96
N ILE A 160 2.15 -5.94 14.22
CA ILE A 160 0.79 -6.47 14.15
C ILE A 160 0.46 -7.21 15.46
N PRO A 161 -0.63 -6.88 16.17
CA PRO A 161 -0.99 -7.54 17.43
C PRO A 161 -1.10 -9.05 17.27
N ASP A 162 -0.55 -9.80 18.24
CA ASP A 162 -0.76 -11.25 18.34
C ASP A 162 -2.26 -11.55 18.36
N GLY A 163 -2.72 -12.37 17.41
CA GLY A 163 -4.14 -12.67 17.18
C GLY A 163 -4.73 -12.02 15.92
N THR A 164 -3.96 -11.21 15.19
CA THR A 164 -4.38 -10.73 13.86
C THR A 164 -4.39 -11.89 12.86
N PRO A 165 -5.49 -12.11 12.11
CA PRO A 165 -5.59 -13.20 11.15
C PRO A 165 -4.38 -13.26 10.21
N SER A 166 -3.85 -14.46 9.97
CA SER A 166 -2.57 -14.70 9.27
C SER A 166 -2.53 -14.15 7.83
N ASN A 167 -3.68 -13.85 7.23
CA ASN A 167 -3.80 -13.17 5.94
C ASN A 167 -3.48 -11.66 6.02
N VAL A 168 -3.65 -10.99 7.16
CA VAL A 168 -3.32 -9.56 7.31
C VAL A 168 -1.81 -9.35 7.46
N ALA A 169 -1.13 -10.25 8.19
CA ALA A 169 0.33 -10.24 8.33
C ALA A 169 1.07 -10.47 7.01
N SER A 170 0.54 -11.34 6.14
CA SER A 170 1.10 -11.54 4.79
C SER A 170 0.85 -10.35 3.86
N ILE A 171 -0.14 -9.50 4.15
CA ILE A 171 -0.49 -8.34 3.34
C ILE A 171 0.32 -7.09 3.75
N ALA A 172 0.61 -6.90 5.05
CA ALA A 172 1.56 -5.86 5.50
C ALA A 172 2.99 -6.09 4.98
N SER A 173 3.36 -7.35 4.74
CA SER A 173 4.65 -7.76 4.16
C SER A 173 4.84 -7.35 2.69
N SER A 174 3.82 -6.82 2.01
CA SER A 174 3.85 -6.59 0.56
C SER A 174 4.19 -5.15 0.12
N GLY A 175 4.83 -4.35 0.98
CA GLY A 175 5.48 -3.10 0.55
C GLY A 175 4.56 -1.96 0.10
N PHE A 176 3.24 -2.11 0.21
CA PHE A 176 2.29 -1.09 -0.15
C PHE A 176 2.05 -0.13 1.02
N PHE A 177 2.47 1.13 0.88
CA PHE A 177 2.03 2.21 1.75
C PHE A 177 0.49 2.26 1.77
N SER A 178 -0.14 2.39 2.95
CA SER A 178 -1.60 2.55 3.09
C SER A 178 -1.93 4.05 3.13
N CYS A 179 -2.11 4.67 1.97
CA CYS A 179 -2.30 6.12 1.86
C CYS A 179 -3.41 6.49 0.87
N PHE A 180 -3.97 7.69 1.04
CA PHE A 180 -4.88 8.34 0.10
C PHE A 180 -4.13 9.43 -0.68
N ALA A 181 -4.61 9.74 -1.89
CA ALA A 181 -4.07 10.88 -2.63
C ALA A 181 -4.38 12.21 -1.93
N SER A 182 -3.49 13.19 -2.09
CA SER A 182 -3.76 14.57 -1.66
C SER A 182 -5.07 15.09 -2.26
N GLY A 183 -5.80 15.91 -1.50
CA GLY A 183 -7.15 16.39 -1.83
C GLY A 183 -8.28 15.44 -1.39
N THR A 184 -7.97 14.26 -0.87
CA THR A 184 -8.99 13.36 -0.29
C THR A 184 -9.68 14.03 0.89
N LEU A 185 -11.00 14.09 0.88
CA LEU A 185 -11.80 14.72 1.92
C LEU A 185 -12.03 13.76 3.11
N ILE A 186 -11.67 14.22 4.31
CA ILE A 186 -11.84 13.52 5.57
C ILE A 186 -12.99 14.17 6.34
N SER A 187 -13.93 13.36 6.83
CA SER A 187 -15.05 13.81 7.65
C SER A 187 -14.59 14.13 9.08
N ILE A 188 -14.82 15.37 9.53
CA ILE A 188 -14.47 15.89 10.85
C ILE A 188 -15.65 15.67 11.81
N SER A 189 -15.37 15.53 13.11
CA SER A 189 -16.41 15.28 14.14
C SER A 189 -17.45 16.39 14.25
N ASP A 190 -17.13 17.60 13.81
CA ASP A 190 -18.04 18.76 13.76
C ASP A 190 -18.99 18.77 12.54
N GLY A 191 -18.88 17.76 11.66
CA GLY A 191 -19.67 17.61 10.44
C GLY A 191 -19.08 18.29 9.20
N SER A 192 -17.95 19.01 9.33
CA SER A 192 -17.21 19.56 8.19
C SER A 192 -16.39 18.48 7.48
N LYS A 193 -15.90 18.80 6.28
CA LYS A 193 -14.91 18.00 5.55
C LYS A 193 -13.63 18.79 5.36
N LYS A 194 -12.49 18.12 5.52
CA LYS A 194 -11.16 18.73 5.39
C LYS A 194 -10.29 17.86 4.51
N GLU A 195 -9.49 18.47 3.64
CA GLU A 195 -8.54 17.72 2.82
C GLU A 195 -7.49 17.04 3.72
N ILE A 196 -7.09 15.81 3.36
CA ILE A 196 -6.22 14.96 4.17
C ILE A 196 -4.87 15.63 4.49
N GLN A 197 -4.28 16.36 3.55
CA GLN A 197 -3.04 17.12 3.73
C GLN A 197 -3.17 18.31 4.70
N SER A 198 -4.41 18.74 4.98
CA SER A 198 -4.69 19.86 5.88
C SER A 198 -5.00 19.39 7.31
N ILE A 199 -5.25 18.09 7.52
CA ILE A 199 -5.46 17.49 8.84
C ILE A 199 -4.22 17.73 9.71
N LYS A 200 -4.39 17.85 11.02
CA LYS A 200 -3.30 18.01 12.00
C LYS A 200 -3.48 17.05 13.17
N PRO A 201 -2.39 16.61 13.85
CA PRO A 201 -2.51 15.95 15.14
C PRO A 201 -3.34 16.81 16.08
N GLY A 202 -4.38 16.20 16.64
CA GLY A 202 -5.35 16.87 17.49
C GLY A 202 -6.71 17.13 16.87
N ASP A 203 -6.81 17.15 15.54
CA ASP A 203 -8.10 17.19 14.84
C ASP A 203 -8.92 15.95 15.21
N GLU A 204 -10.24 16.09 15.36
CA GLU A 204 -11.14 14.96 15.60
C GLU A 204 -11.83 14.56 14.30
N VAL A 205 -11.60 13.32 13.86
CA VAL A 205 -12.17 12.77 12.63
C VAL A 205 -13.18 11.67 12.95
N LEU A 206 -14.09 11.41 12.02
CA LEU A 206 -15.01 10.30 12.12
C LEU A 206 -14.32 8.99 11.70
N ALA A 207 -14.35 7.97 12.57
CA ALA A 207 -13.72 6.68 12.33
C ALA A 207 -14.59 5.51 12.82
N PHE A 208 -14.39 4.32 12.25
CA PHE A 208 -15.01 3.09 12.73
C PHE A 208 -14.40 2.63 14.06
N ARG A 209 -15.22 2.09 14.95
CA ARG A 209 -14.75 1.47 16.20
C ARG A 209 -14.44 -0.01 15.96
N HIS A 210 -13.29 -0.47 16.44
CA HIS A 210 -12.94 -1.89 16.47
C HIS A 210 -13.31 -2.50 17.83
N GLY A 211 -14.09 -3.57 17.84
CA GLY A 211 -14.43 -4.35 19.04
C GLY A 211 -15.85 -4.14 19.58
N GLU A 212 -16.48 -5.27 19.95
CA GLU A 212 -17.86 -5.50 20.43
C GLU A 212 -18.91 -5.84 19.35
N GLY A 213 -18.79 -7.03 18.72
CA GLY A 213 -19.91 -7.87 18.26
C GLY A 213 -20.78 -7.37 17.10
N GLU A 214 -20.81 -6.09 16.84
CA GLU A 214 -21.29 -5.41 15.67
C GLU A 214 -20.20 -4.39 15.41
N ALA A 215 -19.53 -4.45 14.27
CA ALA A 215 -18.85 -3.25 13.79
C ALA A 215 -19.95 -2.22 13.58
N SER A 216 -20.17 -1.44 14.64
CA SER A 216 -21.28 -0.51 14.72
C SER A 216 -21.10 0.41 13.54
N GLN A 217 -22.06 0.42 12.61
CA GLN A 217 -22.14 1.34 11.47
C GLN A 217 -22.11 2.82 11.91
N LYS A 218 -22.09 3.07 13.23
CA LYS A 218 -21.93 4.37 13.84
C LYS A 218 -20.46 4.79 13.83
N LEU A 219 -20.17 5.84 13.08
CA LEU A 219 -18.89 6.53 13.15
C LEU A 219 -18.71 7.21 14.51
N HIS A 220 -17.47 7.20 15.00
CA HIS A 220 -17.09 7.82 16.26
C HIS A 220 -16.05 8.91 16.02
N ALA A 221 -16.18 10.01 16.77
CA ALA A 221 -15.13 11.02 16.83
C ALA A 221 -13.88 10.40 17.46
N LYS A 222 -12.78 10.40 16.72
CA LYS A 222 -11.46 9.97 17.18
C LYS A 222 -10.44 11.04 16.88
N LYS A 223 -9.59 11.30 17.86
CA LYS A 223 -8.52 12.29 17.73
C LYS A 223 -7.42 11.72 16.84
N VAL A 224 -7.04 12.48 15.81
CA VAL A 224 -5.85 12.20 15.01
C VAL A 224 -4.64 12.35 15.92
N VAL A 225 -3.89 11.28 16.09
CA VAL A 225 -2.67 11.30 16.89
C VAL A 225 -1.45 11.59 16.02
N ARG A 226 -1.54 11.33 14.72
CA ARG A 226 -0.40 11.33 13.81
C ARG A 226 -0.81 11.39 12.35
N ILE A 227 0.08 11.94 11.53
CA ILE A 227 -0.06 12.05 10.08
C ILE A 227 1.17 11.44 9.42
N PHE A 228 0.97 10.81 8.27
CA PHE A 228 2.02 10.30 7.41
C PHE A 228 1.93 10.99 6.06
N HIS A 229 3.08 11.36 5.52
CA HIS A 229 3.23 11.91 4.19
C HIS A 229 4.12 10.96 3.39
N GLY A 230 3.71 10.64 2.17
CA GLY A 230 4.40 9.71 1.30
C GLY A 230 4.38 10.18 -0.14
N ILE A 231 5.17 9.49 -0.96
CA ILE A 231 5.14 9.63 -2.41
C ILE A 231 5.02 8.24 -2.98
N THR A 232 4.16 8.06 -3.97
CA THR A 232 3.98 6.79 -4.69
C THR A 232 3.72 7.06 -6.17
N ASN A 233 3.97 6.08 -7.02
CA ASN A 233 3.68 6.11 -8.45
C ASN A 233 2.50 5.22 -8.85
N VAL A 234 1.87 4.55 -7.89
CA VAL A 234 0.71 3.70 -8.14
C VAL A 234 -0.48 4.18 -7.31
N LEU A 235 -1.48 4.69 -8.01
CA LEU A 235 -2.76 5.08 -7.44
C LEU A 235 -3.89 4.33 -8.13
N LEU A 236 -4.89 3.97 -7.34
CA LEU A 236 -6.12 3.35 -7.76
C LEU A 236 -7.26 4.34 -7.52
N ASN A 237 -8.07 4.59 -8.55
CA ASN A 237 -9.31 5.34 -8.40
C ASN A 237 -10.46 4.36 -8.12
N LEU A 238 -10.88 4.32 -6.85
CA LEU A 238 -12.03 3.57 -6.39
C LEU A 238 -13.23 4.50 -6.35
N ARG A 239 -13.95 4.62 -7.47
CA ARG A 239 -15.24 5.35 -7.54
C ARG A 239 -15.13 6.81 -7.06
N GLY A 240 -14.07 7.50 -7.48
CA GLY A 240 -13.77 8.88 -7.09
C GLY A 240 -12.82 9.00 -5.90
N LEU A 241 -12.61 7.93 -5.13
CA LEU A 241 -11.62 7.89 -4.05
C LEU A 241 -10.29 7.38 -4.57
N THR A 242 -9.25 8.21 -4.54
CA THR A 242 -7.93 7.84 -5.05
C THR A 242 -7.02 7.39 -3.91
N CYS A 243 -6.53 6.16 -3.96
CA CYS A 243 -5.75 5.54 -2.88
C CYS A 243 -4.66 4.60 -3.42
N THR A 244 -3.71 4.24 -2.57
CA THR A 244 -2.73 3.20 -2.91
C THR A 244 -3.39 1.82 -2.92
N PRO A 245 -2.89 0.84 -3.72
CA PRO A 245 -3.44 -0.52 -3.72
C PRO A 245 -3.38 -1.23 -2.36
N GLY A 246 -2.44 -0.83 -1.49
CA GLY A 246 -2.33 -1.32 -0.12
C GLY A 246 -3.20 -0.60 0.90
N HIS A 247 -4.01 0.38 0.49
CA HIS A 247 -4.89 1.05 1.43
C HIS A 247 -5.95 0.07 1.96
N VAL A 248 -6.15 0.06 3.27
CA VAL A 248 -7.03 -0.89 3.96
C VAL A 248 -8.46 -0.35 4.05
N PHE A 249 -9.43 -1.18 3.69
CA PHE A 249 -10.85 -0.87 3.75
C PHE A 249 -11.58 -1.88 4.64
N LEU A 250 -12.69 -1.42 5.23
CA LEU A 250 -13.65 -2.27 5.92
C LEU A 250 -14.44 -3.07 4.88
N THR A 251 -14.53 -4.38 5.09
CA THR A 251 -15.11 -5.36 4.16
C THR A 251 -15.90 -6.41 4.94
N SER A 252 -16.90 -7.02 4.31
CA SER A 252 -17.82 -7.96 4.97
C SER A 252 -17.82 -9.37 4.37
N ASP A 253 -17.06 -9.61 3.29
CA ASP A 253 -17.24 -10.80 2.44
C ASP A 253 -15.91 -11.43 1.99
N ILE A 254 -14.84 -11.26 2.79
CA ILE A 254 -13.61 -12.01 2.52
C ILE A 254 -13.75 -13.38 3.17
N ALA A 255 -13.96 -14.39 2.32
CA ALA A 255 -13.96 -15.82 2.64
C ALA A 255 -15.19 -16.38 3.39
N GLY A 256 -16.40 -15.87 3.12
CA GLY A 256 -17.65 -16.54 3.52
C GLY A 256 -17.95 -16.54 5.02
N ASN A 257 -17.22 -15.76 5.81
CA ASN A 257 -17.59 -15.42 7.18
C ASN A 257 -18.29 -14.05 7.14
N GLU A 258 -19.52 -13.97 7.66
CA GLU A 258 -20.33 -12.75 7.80
C GLU A 258 -19.72 -11.70 8.75
N SER A 259 -18.50 -11.93 9.24
CA SER A 259 -17.78 -11.04 10.14
C SER A 259 -17.08 -9.94 9.34
N GLN A 260 -17.40 -8.69 9.66
CA GLN A 260 -16.68 -7.55 9.13
C GLN A 260 -15.19 -7.64 9.50
N SER A 261 -14.33 -7.36 8.53
CA SER A 261 -12.88 -7.40 8.66
C SER A 261 -12.25 -6.27 7.86
N PHE A 262 -10.94 -6.10 8.00
CA PHE A 262 -10.16 -5.11 7.27
C PHE A 262 -9.23 -5.81 6.30
N ALA A 263 -9.16 -5.32 5.06
CA ALA A 263 -8.24 -5.83 4.06
C ALA A 263 -7.84 -4.76 3.04
N THR A 264 -6.75 -4.98 2.32
CA THR A 264 -6.29 -4.01 1.32
C THR A 264 -7.20 -3.99 0.11
N ILE A 265 -7.35 -2.82 -0.51
CA ILE A 265 -8.22 -2.68 -1.68
C ILE A 265 -7.79 -3.59 -2.83
N ALA A 266 -6.48 -3.81 -3.02
CA ALA A 266 -6.00 -4.76 -4.02
C ALA A 266 -6.47 -6.19 -3.73
N SER A 267 -6.45 -6.65 -2.47
CA SER A 267 -6.92 -7.99 -2.12
C SER A 267 -8.44 -8.11 -2.29
N ILE A 268 -9.19 -7.10 -1.83
CA ILE A 268 -10.65 -7.04 -1.98
C ILE A 268 -11.02 -7.11 -3.46
N LEU A 269 -10.34 -6.33 -4.31
CA LEU A 269 -10.55 -6.36 -5.76
C LEU A 269 -10.20 -7.73 -6.35
N ARG A 270 -9.07 -8.35 -6.02
CA ARG A 270 -8.71 -9.69 -6.55
C ARG A 270 -9.72 -10.79 -6.18
N MET A 271 -10.35 -10.67 -5.02
CA MET A 271 -11.31 -11.67 -4.53
C MET A 271 -12.76 -11.39 -4.90
N ASP A 272 -13.05 -10.33 -5.67
CA ASP A 272 -14.42 -9.86 -5.92
C ASP A 272 -15.19 -9.57 -4.60
N GLY A 273 -14.46 -9.07 -3.62
CA GLY A 273 -14.97 -8.78 -2.27
C GLY A 273 -15.79 -7.48 -2.21
N THR A 274 -16.27 -7.19 -1.02
CA THR A 274 -17.07 -5.98 -0.73
C THR A 274 -16.29 -4.92 0.03
N ILE A 275 -16.80 -3.70 0.00
CA ILE A 275 -16.42 -2.59 0.89
C ILE A 275 -17.67 -2.02 1.54
N ILE A 276 -17.50 -1.46 2.74
CA ILE A 276 -18.55 -0.72 3.44
C ILE A 276 -18.34 0.78 3.22
N THR A 277 -19.37 1.48 2.75
CA THR A 277 -19.33 2.93 2.49
C THR A 277 -19.52 3.76 3.77
N GLU A 278 -19.32 5.08 3.68
CA GLU A 278 -19.61 6.03 4.79
C GLU A 278 -21.06 5.92 5.28
N ASP A 279 -22.00 5.66 4.37
CA ASP A 279 -23.43 5.49 4.65
C ASP A 279 -23.78 4.07 5.18
N GLY A 280 -22.78 3.22 5.37
CA GLY A 280 -22.96 1.84 5.84
C GLY A 280 -23.44 0.88 4.75
N GLU A 281 -23.47 1.30 3.48
CA GLU A 281 -23.84 0.42 2.37
C GLU A 281 -22.72 -0.57 2.09
N ASN A 282 -23.12 -1.81 1.83
CA ASN A 282 -22.21 -2.89 1.51
C ASN A 282 -22.22 -3.13 0.01
N ILE A 283 -21.11 -2.82 -0.67
CA ILE A 283 -21.04 -2.83 -2.13
C ILE A 283 -19.85 -3.65 -2.62
N ARG A 284 -19.96 -4.25 -3.80
CA ARG A 284 -18.84 -4.92 -4.47
C ARG A 284 -17.77 -3.91 -4.87
N ALA A 285 -16.51 -4.15 -4.51
CA ALA A 285 -15.45 -3.19 -4.82
C ALA A 285 -15.25 -3.00 -6.34
N ARG A 286 -15.34 -4.09 -7.12
CA ARG A 286 -15.15 -4.08 -8.58
C ARG A 286 -16.25 -3.32 -9.32
N THR A 287 -17.50 -3.48 -8.88
CA THR A 287 -18.68 -3.10 -9.67
C THR A 287 -19.53 -2.04 -8.99
N GLY A 288 -19.42 -1.89 -7.67
CA GLY A 288 -20.29 -1.14 -6.76
C GLY A 288 -21.75 -1.55 -6.75
N ALA A 289 -22.07 -2.76 -7.23
CA ALA A 289 -23.36 -3.37 -6.99
C ALA A 289 -23.57 -3.52 -5.47
N LYS A 290 -24.76 -3.18 -4.99
CA LYS A 290 -25.11 -3.36 -3.57
C LYS A 290 -25.26 -4.86 -3.28
N LEU A 291 -24.62 -5.34 -2.23
CA LEU A 291 -24.65 -6.74 -1.83
C LEU A 291 -26.09 -7.21 -1.65
N GLY A 292 -26.43 -8.34 -2.25
CA GLY A 292 -27.77 -8.95 -2.14
C GLY A 292 -28.86 -8.32 -3.02
N THR A 293 -28.53 -7.33 -3.86
CA THR A 293 -29.46 -6.83 -4.89
C THR A 293 -29.43 -7.71 -6.14
N GLU A 294 -30.38 -7.50 -7.04
CA GLU A 294 -30.48 -8.19 -8.32
C GLU A 294 -29.19 -8.06 -9.13
N ASP A 295 -28.55 -6.89 -9.10
CA ASP A 295 -27.28 -6.64 -9.80
C ASP A 295 -26.10 -7.45 -9.25
N ASP A 296 -26.15 -7.82 -7.96
CA ASP A 296 -25.12 -8.61 -7.30
C ASP A 296 -25.28 -10.12 -7.56
N ALA A 297 -26.47 -10.56 -8.01
CA ALA A 297 -26.77 -11.96 -8.24
C ALA A 297 -25.80 -12.61 -9.23
N LYS A 298 -25.35 -13.83 -8.91
CA LYS A 298 -24.47 -14.61 -9.78
C LYS A 298 -25.30 -15.31 -10.85
N VAL A 299 -24.94 -15.14 -12.12
CA VAL A 299 -25.65 -15.75 -13.26
C VAL A 299 -24.63 -16.50 -14.12
N ARG A 300 -24.97 -17.73 -14.50
CA ARG A 300 -24.20 -18.47 -15.50
C ARG A 300 -24.61 -18.01 -16.89
N VAL A 301 -23.62 -17.62 -17.70
CA VAL A 301 -23.82 -17.20 -19.09
C VAL A 301 -23.06 -18.09 -20.06
N ILE A 302 -23.66 -18.35 -21.22
CA ILE A 302 -23.05 -19.06 -22.34
C ILE A 302 -22.75 -18.05 -23.44
N PHE A 303 -21.50 -17.98 -23.89
CA PHE A 303 -21.08 -17.10 -24.98
C PHE A 303 -20.17 -17.86 -25.95
N HIS A 304 -19.84 -17.23 -27.08
CA HIS A 304 -18.94 -17.83 -28.07
C HIS A 304 -17.76 -16.91 -28.29
N ASP A 305 -16.57 -17.49 -28.47
CA ASP A 305 -15.41 -16.72 -28.91
C ASP A 305 -15.69 -16.06 -30.27
N ALA A 306 -14.94 -15.00 -30.58
CA ALA A 306 -15.04 -14.34 -31.88
C ALA A 306 -14.81 -15.35 -33.03
N SER A 307 -15.75 -15.41 -33.96
CA SER A 307 -15.68 -16.28 -35.13
C SER A 307 -14.51 -15.87 -36.03
N ARG A 308 -13.62 -16.81 -36.36
CA ARG A 308 -12.60 -16.64 -37.42
C ARG A 308 -13.07 -17.37 -38.69
N GLY A 309 -13.26 -16.62 -39.77
CA GLY A 309 -13.54 -17.20 -41.10
C GLY A 309 -14.93 -17.83 -41.25
N GLY A 310 -15.97 -17.29 -40.60
CA GLY A 310 -17.36 -17.74 -40.78
C GLY A 310 -17.76 -19.00 -40.01
N MET A 311 -16.85 -19.61 -39.24
CA MET A 311 -17.19 -20.68 -38.29
C MET A 311 -17.61 -20.08 -36.94
N ARG A 312 -18.68 -20.63 -36.35
CA ARG A 312 -19.10 -20.29 -34.97
C ARG A 312 -17.93 -20.55 -34.03
N GLY A 313 -17.58 -19.54 -33.22
CA GLY A 313 -16.50 -19.68 -32.24
C GLY A 313 -16.80 -20.74 -31.21
N LYS A 314 -15.78 -21.13 -30.44
CA LYS A 314 -15.92 -22.12 -29.37
C LYS A 314 -16.92 -21.61 -28.33
N GLU A 315 -17.87 -22.46 -27.94
CA GLU A 315 -18.76 -22.18 -26.80
C GLU A 315 -17.93 -22.10 -25.51
N ARG A 316 -18.21 -21.08 -24.70
CA ARG A 316 -17.55 -20.81 -23.42
C ARG A 316 -18.58 -20.44 -22.38
N HIS A 317 -18.22 -20.70 -21.12
CA HIS A 317 -19.11 -20.53 -19.97
C HIS A 317 -18.47 -19.50 -19.03
N ALA A 318 -19.28 -18.60 -18.48
CA ALA A 318 -18.82 -17.69 -17.45
C ALA A 318 -19.86 -17.57 -16.32
N ILE A 319 -19.38 -17.26 -15.12
CA ILE A 319 -20.22 -16.76 -14.03
C ILE A 319 -19.98 -15.26 -13.95
N VAL A 320 -21.06 -14.49 -14.05
CA VAL A 320 -21.03 -13.02 -13.98
C VAL A 320 -21.99 -12.54 -12.91
N ARG A 321 -21.79 -11.31 -12.44
CA ARG A 321 -22.81 -10.58 -11.67
C ARG A 321 -23.84 -9.97 -12.61
N ALA A 322 -25.12 -10.07 -12.29
CA ALA A 322 -26.20 -9.71 -13.21
C ALA A 322 -26.25 -8.22 -13.56
N GLY A 323 -25.66 -7.33 -12.77
CA GLY A 323 -25.55 -5.92 -13.15
C GLY A 323 -24.54 -5.65 -14.28
N ILE A 324 -23.90 -6.70 -14.83
CA ILE A 324 -23.00 -6.58 -15.98
C ILE A 324 -23.68 -5.83 -17.13
N PRO A 325 -23.07 -4.76 -17.67
CA PRO A 325 -23.64 -4.04 -18.81
C PRO A 325 -23.60 -4.93 -20.03
N MET A 326 -24.74 -5.03 -20.71
CA MET A 326 -24.84 -5.76 -21.97
C MET A 326 -24.65 -4.80 -23.15
N PRO A 327 -24.08 -5.28 -24.27
CA PRO A 327 -24.04 -4.50 -25.50
C PRO A 327 -25.47 -4.18 -25.95
N ALA A 328 -25.68 -2.97 -26.47
CA ALA A 328 -26.96 -2.58 -27.04
C ALA A 328 -27.31 -3.55 -28.18
N MET A 329 -28.29 -4.43 -27.95
CA MET A 329 -28.77 -5.32 -29.01
C MET A 329 -29.44 -4.46 -30.07
N SER A 330 -28.89 -4.43 -31.27
CA SER A 330 -29.57 -3.85 -32.42
C SER A 330 -30.76 -4.74 -32.74
N LEU A 331 -31.95 -4.36 -32.25
CA LEU A 331 -33.18 -5.05 -32.58
C LEU A 331 -33.40 -4.95 -34.09
N VAL A 332 -33.75 -6.09 -34.70
CA VAL A 332 -34.12 -6.27 -36.11
C VAL A 332 -35.32 -5.41 -36.55
N SER A 333 -35.91 -4.59 -35.66
CA SER A 333 -37.06 -3.71 -35.91
C SER A 333 -36.73 -2.24 -36.21
N GLY A 334 -35.46 -1.84 -36.34
CA GLY A 334 -35.08 -0.52 -36.86
C GLY A 334 -35.16 0.66 -35.88
N THR A 335 -35.46 0.41 -34.60
CA THR A 335 -35.25 1.37 -33.50
C THR A 335 -34.08 0.92 -32.65
N VAL A 336 -32.95 1.62 -32.79
CA VAL A 336 -31.78 1.46 -31.92
C VAL A 336 -32.15 2.02 -30.55
N SER A 337 -32.35 1.15 -29.56
CA SER A 337 -32.33 1.59 -28.16
C SER A 337 -30.89 1.98 -27.84
N SER A 338 -30.66 3.27 -27.63
CA SER A 338 -29.35 3.84 -27.29
C SER A 338 -28.96 3.61 -25.82
N LEU A 339 -29.79 2.92 -25.04
CA LEU A 339 -29.55 2.68 -23.62
C LEU A 339 -28.92 1.29 -23.46
N GLN A 340 -27.68 1.27 -22.97
CA GLN A 340 -27.07 0.05 -22.44
C GLN A 340 -27.94 -0.43 -21.27
N GLN A 341 -28.48 -1.64 -21.38
CA GLN A 341 -29.19 -2.31 -20.28
C GLN A 341 -28.24 -3.28 -19.57
N THR A 342 -28.48 -3.55 -18.30
CA THR A 342 -27.78 -4.62 -17.57
C THR A 342 -28.42 -5.99 -17.84
N LEU A 343 -27.72 -7.07 -17.49
CA LEU A 343 -28.29 -8.42 -17.55
C LEU A 343 -29.47 -8.57 -16.57
N SER A 344 -29.39 -7.99 -15.37
CA SER A 344 -30.48 -7.97 -14.38
C SER A 344 -31.75 -7.32 -14.94
N GLU A 345 -31.63 -6.13 -15.55
CA GLU A 345 -32.75 -5.44 -16.21
C GLU A 345 -33.35 -6.30 -17.33
N HIS A 346 -32.50 -6.96 -18.13
CA HIS A 346 -32.96 -7.85 -19.19
C HIS A 346 -33.74 -9.05 -18.64
N LEU A 347 -33.24 -9.70 -17.59
CA LEU A 347 -33.91 -10.83 -16.95
C LEU A 347 -35.25 -10.39 -16.35
N ILE A 348 -35.31 -9.24 -15.66
CA ILE A 348 -36.54 -8.66 -15.11
C ILE A 348 -37.56 -8.38 -16.22
N ASN A 349 -37.13 -7.76 -17.33
CA ASN A 349 -38.00 -7.46 -18.47
C ASN A 349 -38.60 -8.73 -19.13
N HIS A 350 -37.94 -9.87 -18.98
CA HIS A 350 -38.41 -11.17 -19.46
C HIS A 350 -39.02 -12.04 -18.35
N GLN A 351 -39.25 -11.48 -17.16
CA GLN A 351 -39.85 -12.17 -16.01
C GLN A 351 -39.05 -13.42 -15.59
N ILE A 352 -37.73 -13.33 -15.67
CA ILE A 352 -36.80 -14.38 -15.25
C ILE A 352 -36.21 -14.01 -13.90
N ILE A 353 -36.36 -14.91 -12.92
CA ILE A 353 -35.85 -14.78 -11.57
C ILE A 353 -34.52 -15.53 -11.46
N VAL A 354 -33.49 -14.89 -10.89
CA VAL A 354 -32.23 -15.53 -10.53
C VAL A 354 -32.36 -16.17 -9.15
N THR A 355 -32.09 -17.47 -9.05
CA THR A 355 -32.10 -18.20 -7.78
C THR A 355 -30.76 -18.06 -7.04
N GLN A 356 -30.70 -18.47 -5.77
CA GLN A 356 -29.49 -18.37 -4.96
C GLN A 356 -28.30 -19.18 -5.52
N ASP A 357 -28.57 -20.28 -6.22
CA ASP A 357 -27.54 -21.11 -6.87
C ASP A 357 -27.14 -20.59 -8.27
N GLY A 358 -27.70 -19.46 -8.70
CA GLY A 358 -27.43 -18.81 -9.98
C GLY A 358 -28.13 -19.46 -11.18
N SER A 359 -29.07 -20.38 -10.94
CA SER A 359 -30.01 -20.82 -11.96
C SER A 359 -31.11 -19.79 -12.21
N LEU A 360 -31.86 -19.98 -13.29
CA LEU A 360 -32.84 -19.02 -13.77
C LEU A 360 -34.21 -19.70 -13.82
N CYS A 361 -35.24 -19.03 -13.31
CA CYS A 361 -36.61 -19.52 -13.33
C CYS A 361 -37.52 -18.51 -14.03
N SER A 362 -38.21 -18.93 -15.10
CA SER A 362 -39.24 -18.11 -15.74
C SER A 362 -40.57 -18.16 -14.99
N ASP A 363 -41.45 -17.21 -15.29
CA ASP A 363 -42.82 -17.11 -14.78
C ASP A 363 -43.66 -18.39 -15.01
N ASP A 364 -43.42 -19.11 -16.11
CA ASP A 364 -44.04 -20.39 -16.44
C ASP A 364 -43.48 -21.59 -15.65
N GLY A 365 -42.52 -21.36 -14.75
CA GLY A 365 -41.92 -22.35 -13.87
C GLY A 365 -40.83 -23.21 -14.53
N LYS A 366 -40.35 -22.86 -15.73
CA LYS A 366 -39.18 -23.52 -16.33
C LYS A 366 -37.89 -23.05 -15.70
N TYR A 367 -36.98 -23.99 -15.52
CA TYR A 367 -35.64 -23.76 -14.98
C TYR A 367 -34.59 -23.85 -16.07
N TYR A 368 -33.66 -22.90 -16.06
CA TYR A 368 -32.51 -22.84 -16.95
C TYR A 368 -31.23 -22.77 -16.12
N ALA A 369 -30.23 -23.57 -16.49
CA ALA A 369 -28.94 -23.58 -15.82
C ALA A 369 -28.05 -22.37 -16.19
N ALA A 370 -28.36 -21.69 -17.31
CA ALA A 370 -27.62 -20.55 -17.82
C ALA A 370 -28.48 -19.75 -18.80
N CYS A 371 -28.12 -18.48 -19.06
CA CYS A 371 -28.65 -17.71 -20.18
C CYS A 371 -27.61 -17.55 -21.30
N ASN A 372 -28.06 -17.42 -22.54
CA ASN A 372 -27.18 -17.09 -23.65
C ASN A 372 -26.81 -15.60 -23.60
N TRP A 373 -25.52 -15.30 -23.71
CA TRP A 373 -25.03 -13.95 -23.94
C TRP A 373 -25.41 -13.49 -25.36
N PRO A 374 -25.63 -12.18 -25.61
CA PRO A 374 -26.02 -11.68 -26.93
C PRO A 374 -25.10 -12.15 -28.06
N GLU A 375 -25.69 -12.66 -29.14
CA GLU A 375 -24.96 -13.19 -30.29
C GLU A 375 -24.03 -12.13 -30.90
N GLY A 376 -22.81 -12.55 -31.28
CA GLY A 376 -21.81 -11.65 -31.83
C GLY A 376 -21.07 -10.79 -30.79
N SER A 377 -21.32 -11.00 -29.51
CA SER A 377 -20.66 -10.29 -28.40
C SER A 377 -20.16 -11.23 -27.32
N THR A 378 -19.36 -10.70 -26.41
CA THR A 378 -18.85 -11.44 -25.24
C THR A 378 -18.90 -10.58 -23.97
N PRO A 379 -18.92 -11.19 -22.77
CA PRO A 379 -18.76 -10.46 -21.52
C PRO A 379 -17.44 -9.66 -21.41
N PHE A 380 -16.47 -9.91 -22.29
CA PHE A 380 -15.15 -9.28 -22.27
C PHE A 380 -15.03 -8.04 -23.16
N ASP A 381 -16.09 -7.69 -23.88
CA ASP A 381 -16.03 -6.69 -24.95
C ASP A 381 -15.68 -5.30 -24.42
N THR A 382 -16.13 -4.94 -23.22
CA THR A 382 -15.83 -3.64 -22.59
C THR A 382 -14.96 -3.80 -21.34
N HIS A 383 -14.22 -2.75 -20.99
CA HIS A 383 -13.41 -2.73 -19.78
C HIS A 383 -14.31 -2.81 -18.53
N GLU A 384 -15.45 -2.14 -18.58
CA GLU A 384 -16.46 -2.09 -17.52
C GLU A 384 -17.06 -3.48 -17.27
N ALA A 385 -17.44 -4.20 -18.33
CA ALA A 385 -18.06 -5.52 -18.22
C ALA A 385 -17.12 -6.56 -17.59
N ARG A 386 -15.81 -6.48 -17.86
CA ARG A 386 -14.81 -7.39 -17.28
C ARG A 386 -14.81 -7.37 -15.75
N ASN A 387 -15.13 -6.23 -15.13
CA ASN A 387 -15.18 -6.12 -13.67
C ASN A 387 -16.32 -6.93 -13.03
N TRP A 388 -17.32 -7.35 -13.82
CA TRP A 388 -18.47 -8.14 -13.37
C TRP A 388 -18.30 -9.65 -13.54
N ILE A 389 -17.21 -10.08 -14.18
CA ILE A 389 -16.93 -11.51 -14.41
C ILE A 389 -16.26 -12.09 -13.16
N ILE A 390 -16.77 -13.23 -12.70
CA ILE A 390 -16.29 -13.96 -11.50
C ILE A 390 -15.50 -15.19 -11.91
N GLU A 391 -16.01 -15.95 -12.89
CA GLU A 391 -15.44 -17.23 -13.32
C GLU A 391 -15.55 -17.37 -14.83
N VAL A 392 -14.59 -18.04 -15.46
CA VAL A 392 -14.61 -18.39 -16.87
C VAL A 392 -14.12 -19.83 -17.04
N ASP A 393 -14.95 -20.67 -17.66
CA ASP A 393 -14.71 -22.10 -17.88
C ASP A 393 -14.20 -22.84 -16.63
N GLY A 394 -14.83 -22.62 -15.47
CA GLY A 394 -14.45 -23.30 -14.22
C GLY A 394 -13.32 -22.63 -13.43
N ASN A 395 -12.71 -21.55 -13.94
CA ASN A 395 -11.58 -20.88 -13.30
C ASN A 395 -11.96 -19.48 -12.84
N SER A 396 -11.59 -19.11 -11.61
CA SER A 396 -11.74 -17.75 -11.10
C SER A 396 -11.11 -16.74 -12.06
N TYR A 397 -11.82 -15.64 -12.29
CA TYR A 397 -11.41 -14.58 -13.18
C TYR A 397 -11.11 -13.29 -12.42
N THR A 398 -9.95 -12.74 -12.72
CA THR A 398 -9.53 -11.41 -12.27
C THR A 398 -9.13 -10.61 -13.51
N PRO A 399 -9.75 -9.45 -13.76
CA PRO A 399 -9.34 -8.55 -14.82
C PRO A 399 -7.83 -8.27 -14.75
N SER A 400 -7.16 -8.24 -15.90
CA SER A 400 -5.69 -8.05 -15.95
C SER A 400 -5.23 -6.77 -15.26
N TRP A 401 -6.03 -5.69 -15.27
CA TRP A 401 -5.69 -4.45 -14.58
C TRP A 401 -5.69 -4.59 -13.05
N ILE A 402 -6.50 -5.51 -12.51
CA ILE A 402 -6.53 -5.86 -11.07
C ILE A 402 -5.42 -6.85 -10.75
N ASP A 403 -5.21 -7.84 -11.61
CA ASP A 403 -4.19 -8.87 -11.43
C ASP A 403 -2.79 -8.24 -11.40
N ASN A 404 -2.56 -7.32 -12.34
CA ASN A 404 -1.34 -6.54 -12.48
C ASN A 404 -1.25 -5.32 -11.53
N LEU A 405 -2.04 -5.26 -10.45
CA LEU A 405 -1.76 -4.31 -9.37
C LEU A 405 -0.46 -4.75 -8.64
N VAL A 406 0.69 -4.45 -9.24
CA VAL A 406 2.04 -4.75 -8.74
C VAL A 406 2.76 -3.47 -8.28
N GLU A 407 3.84 -3.68 -7.52
CA GLU A 407 4.70 -2.65 -6.94
C GLU A 407 5.21 -1.63 -7.97
N GLU A 408 5.17 -0.38 -7.53
CA GLU A 408 5.77 0.84 -8.05
C GLU A 408 6.56 0.77 -9.39
N SER A 409 6.02 1.40 -10.45
CA SER A 409 6.70 1.56 -11.76
C SER A 409 7.39 2.93 -11.90
N GLU A 410 8.56 3.02 -12.53
CA GLU A 410 9.46 4.20 -12.60
C GLU A 410 8.91 5.53 -13.20
N GLN A 411 7.60 5.73 -13.36
CA GLN A 411 7.02 6.95 -13.93
C GLN A 411 5.90 7.53 -13.07
N ASP A 412 5.89 8.86 -12.98
CA ASP A 412 4.96 9.77 -12.29
C ASP A 412 4.81 9.55 -10.78
N LEU A 413 5.35 10.49 -9.99
CA LEU A 413 5.26 10.51 -8.53
C LEU A 413 4.07 11.34 -8.05
N TYR A 414 3.26 10.78 -7.17
CA TYR A 414 2.09 11.40 -6.53
C TYR A 414 2.31 11.57 -5.02
N VAL A 415 1.86 12.70 -4.47
CA VAL A 415 1.85 12.94 -3.01
C VAL A 415 0.65 12.23 -2.39
N VAL A 416 0.91 11.48 -1.33
CA VAL A 416 -0.10 10.71 -0.60
C VAL A 416 0.00 10.94 0.90
N ASP A 417 -1.13 10.82 1.59
CA ASP A 417 -1.24 11.05 3.03
C ASP A 417 -1.99 9.90 3.72
N SER A 418 -1.70 9.66 4.99
CA SER A 418 -2.51 8.77 5.84
C SER A 418 -2.58 9.25 7.29
N LEU A 419 -3.59 8.78 8.03
CA LEU A 419 -3.89 9.22 9.38
C LEU A 419 -3.85 8.04 10.35
N LEU A 420 -3.33 8.27 11.55
CA LEU A 420 -3.55 7.39 12.70
C LEU A 420 -4.47 8.11 13.69
N VAL A 421 -5.50 7.41 14.14
CA VAL A 421 -6.46 7.91 15.12
C VAL A 421 -6.32 7.13 16.43
N ALA A 422 -6.64 7.78 17.56
CA ALA A 422 -6.63 7.13 18.87
C ALA A 422 -7.62 5.95 18.92
N SER A 423 -7.23 4.89 19.64
CA SER A 423 -8.06 3.68 19.83
C SER A 423 -9.36 3.95 20.58
#